data_AF-A0A9E3AZF6-F1
#
_entry.id   AF-A0A9E3AZF6-F1
#
_cell.length_a   1.000
_cell.length_b   1.000
_cell.length_c   1.000
_cell.angle_alpha   90.00
_cell.angle_beta   90.00
_cell.angle_gamma   90.00
#
_symmetry.space_group_name_H-M   'P 1'
#
loop_
_entity.id
_entity.type
_entity.pdbx_description
1 polymer ?
#
loop_
_entity_poly.entity_id
_entity_poly.type
_entity_poly.pdbx_seq_one_letter_code
_entity_poly.pdbx_strand_id
1 'polypeptide(L)'
;MESAEIVPTVNALRARVAQWRQAGARVGLVPTMGALHAGHLSLVEEIRKRSDKVVVSIFVNPAQFAPHEDFDRYPRTLDADVARLAAGTELVFAPSVREMYPEGFASRIEVGGPASGLETDFRPHFFAGVATVVA
;
A
#
# COMPACT_ATOMS: atom_id res chain seq x y z
N MET A 1 -4.12 -14.62 -20.28
CA MET A 1 -3.80 -14.49 -18.84
C MET A 1 -4.41 -13.18 -18.39
N GLU A 2 -5.22 -13.21 -17.34
CA GLU A 2 -5.96 -12.03 -16.88
C GLU A 2 -5.02 -11.09 -16.11
N SER A 3 -5.05 -9.81 -16.46
CA SER A 3 -4.34 -8.75 -15.74
C SER A 3 -4.97 -8.55 -14.36
N ALA A 4 -4.19 -8.11 -13.38
CA ALA A 4 -4.73 -7.73 -12.07
C ALA A 4 -5.83 -6.66 -12.25
N GLU A 5 -6.93 -6.81 -11.50
CA GLU A 5 -7.96 -5.78 -11.44
C GLU A 5 -7.44 -4.57 -10.66
N ILE A 6 -7.70 -3.36 -11.16
CA ILE A 6 -7.31 -2.12 -10.46
C ILE A 6 -8.56 -1.53 -9.80
N VAL A 7 -8.51 -1.32 -8.48
CA VAL A 7 -9.60 -0.69 -7.72
C VAL A 7 -9.11 0.59 -7.03
N PRO A 8 -9.77 1.73 -7.25
CA PRO A 8 -9.36 3.01 -6.66
C PRO A 8 -10.08 3.35 -5.35
N THR A 9 -11.05 2.55 -4.90
CA THR A 9 -11.86 2.85 -3.71
C THR A 9 -11.75 1.77 -2.65
N VAL A 10 -11.80 2.19 -1.39
CA VAL A 10 -11.85 1.33 -0.20
C VAL A 10 -13.06 0.41 -0.26
N ASN A 11 -14.19 0.91 -0.75
CA ASN A 11 -15.41 0.10 -0.90
C ASN A 11 -15.22 -1.06 -1.90
N ALA A 12 -14.61 -0.81 -3.06
CA ALA A 12 -14.34 -1.86 -4.04
C ALA A 12 -13.32 -2.89 -3.52
N LEU A 13 -12.24 -2.41 -2.87
CA LEU A 13 -11.27 -3.28 -2.19
C LEU A 13 -11.96 -4.18 -1.16
N ARG A 14 -12.76 -3.60 -0.26
CA ARG A 14 -13.47 -4.33 0.80
C ARG A 14 -14.44 -5.35 0.22
N ALA A 15 -15.20 -4.99 -0.81
CA ALA A 15 -16.12 -5.91 -1.48
C ALA A 15 -15.38 -7.14 -2.04
N ARG A 16 -14.27 -6.91 -2.75
CA ARG A 16 -13.47 -7.99 -3.34
C ARG A 16 -12.83 -8.89 -2.28
N VAL A 17 -12.21 -8.30 -1.26
CA VAL A 17 -11.59 -9.04 -0.16
C VAL A 17 -12.64 -9.82 0.64
N ALA A 18 -13.82 -9.25 0.89
CA ALA A 18 -14.91 -9.94 1.57
C ALA A 18 -15.39 -11.16 0.78
N GLN A 19 -15.57 -11.03 -0.53
CA GLN A 19 -15.93 -12.15 -1.42
C GLN A 19 -14.91 -13.29 -1.33
N TRP A 20 -13.61 -12.98 -1.39
CA TRP A 20 -12.56 -13.99 -1.28
C TRP A 20 -12.54 -14.68 0.09
N ARG A 21 -12.68 -13.90 1.17
CA ARG A 21 -12.74 -14.46 2.53
C ARG A 21 -13.97 -15.35 2.72
N GLN A 22 -15.12 -14.98 2.17
CA GLN A 22 -16.33 -15.82 2.18
C GLN A 22 -16.13 -17.14 1.43
N ALA A 23 -15.32 -17.13 0.37
CA ALA A 23 -14.91 -18.33 -0.35
C ALA A 23 -13.80 -19.14 0.35
N GLY A 24 -13.38 -18.76 1.56
CA GLY A 24 -12.33 -19.45 2.33
C GLY A 24 -10.90 -19.14 1.89
N ALA A 25 -10.70 -18.18 0.98
CA ALA A 25 -9.38 -17.84 0.47
C ALA A 25 -8.56 -17.03 1.50
N ARG A 26 -7.28 -17.36 1.63
CA ARG A 26 -6.29 -16.57 2.35
C ARG A 26 -5.80 -15.43 1.46
N VAL A 27 -5.96 -14.19 1.95
CA VAL A 27 -5.56 -12.97 1.24
C VAL A 27 -4.23 -12.47 1.78
N GLY A 28 -3.24 -12.31 0.89
CA GLY A 28 -1.96 -11.66 1.14
C GLY A 28 -1.96 -10.20 0.68
N LEU A 29 -1.24 -9.35 1.39
CA LEU A 29 -1.07 -7.93 1.06
C LEU A 29 0.42 -7.58 0.96
N VAL A 30 0.80 -6.90 -0.12
CA VAL A 30 2.09 -6.23 -0.27
C VAL A 30 1.84 -4.73 -0.34
N PRO A 31 2.05 -3.97 0.75
CA PRO A 31 1.88 -2.53 0.73
C PRO A 31 3.09 -1.85 0.08
N THR A 32 2.84 -0.98 -0.90
CA THR A 32 3.88 -0.23 -1.61
C THR A 32 3.46 1.21 -1.87
N MET A 33 4.42 2.04 -2.25
CA MET A 33 4.17 3.38 -2.78
C MET A 33 4.25 3.45 -4.32
N GLY A 34 4.32 2.31 -5.01
CA GLY A 34 4.57 2.23 -6.46
C GLY A 34 6.06 2.25 -6.81
N ALA A 35 6.39 2.61 -8.05
CA ALA A 35 7.75 2.56 -8.59
C ALA A 35 8.38 1.17 -8.39
N LEU A 36 7.63 0.14 -8.77
CA LEU A 36 7.91 -1.23 -8.42
C LEU A 36 9.23 -1.70 -9.04
N HIS A 37 9.99 -2.51 -8.31
CA HIS A 37 11.30 -3.03 -8.71
C HIS A 37 11.47 -4.45 -8.18
N ALA A 38 12.60 -5.11 -8.46
CA ALA A 38 12.82 -6.52 -8.11
C ALA A 38 12.55 -6.84 -6.62
N GLY A 39 12.92 -5.94 -5.70
CA GLY A 39 12.58 -6.10 -4.27
C GLY A 39 11.07 -6.12 -3.97
N HIS A 40 10.25 -5.35 -4.69
CA HIS A 40 8.79 -5.42 -4.54
C HIS A 40 8.24 -6.73 -5.11
N LEU A 41 8.76 -7.16 -6.27
CA LEU A 41 8.32 -8.38 -6.94
C LEU A 41 8.68 -9.63 -6.12
N SER A 42 9.81 -9.64 -5.41
CA SER A 42 10.15 -10.77 -4.53
C SER A 42 9.20 -10.92 -3.34
N LEU A 43 8.64 -9.82 -2.81
CA LEU A 43 7.58 -9.86 -1.80
C LEU A 43 6.28 -10.45 -2.36
N VAL A 44 5.92 -10.07 -3.59
CA VAL A 44 4.77 -10.66 -4.30
C VAL A 44 4.98 -12.15 -4.52
N GLU A 45 6.16 -12.57 -4.98
CA GLU A 45 6.49 -13.99 -5.16
C GLU A 45 6.43 -14.77 -3.85
N GLU A 46 6.92 -14.19 -2.75
CA GLU A 46 6.93 -14.87 -1.45
C GLU A 46 5.53 -14.97 -0.85
N ILE A 47 4.71 -13.93 -0.96
CA ILE A 47 3.36 -13.96 -0.40
C ILE A 47 2.45 -14.91 -1.16
N ARG A 48 2.62 -15.03 -2.49
CA ARG A 48 1.89 -16.01 -3.32
C ARG A 48 2.04 -17.45 -2.86
N LYS A 49 3.19 -17.82 -2.28
CA LYS A 49 3.41 -19.17 -1.73
C LYS A 49 2.58 -19.43 -0.47
N ARG A 50 2.02 -18.38 0.13
CA ARG A 50 1.37 -18.38 1.44
C ARG A 50 -0.08 -17.89 1.39
N SER A 51 -0.59 -17.46 0.23
CA SER A 51 -1.93 -16.90 0.06
C SER A 51 -2.55 -17.31 -1.27
N ASP A 52 -3.87 -17.49 -1.29
CA ASP A 52 -4.64 -17.84 -2.50
C ASP A 52 -4.95 -16.61 -3.37
N LYS A 53 -4.91 -15.41 -2.76
CA LYS A 53 -5.16 -14.12 -3.39
C LYS A 53 -4.15 -13.11 -2.91
N VAL A 54 -3.57 -12.34 -3.82
CA VAL A 54 -2.59 -11.30 -3.56
C VAL A 54 -3.15 -9.95 -3.95
N VAL A 55 -3.08 -9.04 -2.99
CA VAL A 55 -3.34 -7.62 -3.16
C VAL A 55 -2.01 -6.88 -3.11
N VAL A 56 -1.78 -6.01 -4.08
CA VAL A 56 -0.72 -4.99 -3.99
C VAL A 56 -1.37 -3.64 -3.82
N SER A 57 -1.01 -2.89 -2.77
CA SER A 57 -1.41 -1.48 -2.70
C SER A 57 -0.33 -0.59 -3.28
N ILE A 58 -0.74 0.42 -4.05
CA ILE A 58 0.13 1.45 -4.61
C ILE A 58 -0.42 2.79 -4.13
N PHE A 59 0.18 3.33 -3.08
CA PHE A 59 -0.25 4.60 -2.49
C PHE A 59 0.95 5.37 -1.94
N VAL A 60 1.29 6.49 -2.59
CA VAL A 60 2.28 7.44 -2.05
C VAL A 60 1.62 8.20 -0.91
N ASN A 61 1.84 7.74 0.32
CA ASN A 61 1.20 8.28 1.50
C ASN A 61 1.75 9.68 1.85
N PRO A 62 0.98 10.78 1.77
CA PRO A 62 1.48 12.10 2.17
C PRO A 62 1.80 12.22 3.67
N ALA A 63 1.15 11.45 4.55
CA ALA A 63 1.30 11.58 5.99
C ALA A 63 2.69 11.17 6.51
N GLN A 64 3.46 10.43 5.71
CA GLN A 64 4.84 10.05 6.03
C GLN A 64 5.89 10.96 5.35
N PHE A 65 5.48 12.05 4.69
CA PHE A 65 6.41 13.02 4.09
C PHE A 65 6.33 14.39 4.77
N ALA A 66 7.48 15.04 4.95
CA ALA A 66 7.55 16.45 5.36
C ALA A 66 7.41 17.39 4.14
N PRO A 67 7.04 18.67 4.32
CA PRO A 67 6.94 19.63 3.22
C PRO A 67 8.23 19.84 2.41
N HIS A 68 9.39 19.59 3.00
CA HIS A 68 10.71 19.72 2.36
C HIS A 68 11.23 18.39 1.77
N GLU A 69 10.51 17.29 1.98
CA GLU A 69 10.84 15.99 1.41
C GLU A 69 10.30 15.87 -0.02
N ASP A 70 10.60 14.76 -0.67
CA ASP A 70 10.42 14.56 -2.10
C ASP A 70 9.03 14.04 -2.51
N PHE A 71 7.98 14.31 -1.74
CA PHE A 71 6.61 13.86 -2.04
C PHE A 71 6.15 14.21 -3.47
N ASP A 72 6.41 15.44 -3.91
CA ASP A 72 6.04 15.91 -5.26
C ASP A 72 6.88 15.26 -6.36
N ARG A 73 8.10 14.86 -6.04
CA ARG A 73 9.05 14.23 -6.98
C ARG A 73 9.00 12.70 -6.94
N TYR A 74 8.25 12.11 -6.00
CA TYR A 74 8.14 10.67 -5.87
C TYR A 74 7.59 10.07 -7.18
N PRO A 75 8.27 9.08 -7.78
CA PRO A 75 7.84 8.53 -9.07
C PRO A 75 6.45 7.90 -8.98
N ARG A 76 5.56 8.28 -9.90
CA ARG A 76 4.20 7.74 -10.01
C ARG A 76 4.04 7.10 -11.39
N THR A 77 4.14 5.78 -11.43
CA THR A 77 4.21 5.01 -12.68
C THR A 77 3.23 3.85 -12.69
N LEU A 78 1.96 4.10 -12.31
CA LEU A 78 0.95 3.05 -12.09
C LEU A 78 0.85 2.06 -13.25
N ASP A 79 0.78 2.53 -14.50
CA ASP A 79 0.69 1.64 -15.67
C ASP A 79 1.92 0.72 -15.79
N ALA A 80 3.12 1.26 -15.55
CA ALA A 80 4.36 0.48 -15.58
C ALA A 80 4.45 -0.47 -14.38
N ASP A 81 3.93 -0.07 -13.22
CA ASP A 81 3.88 -0.89 -12.00
C ASP A 81 2.95 -2.09 -12.22
N VAL A 82 1.74 -1.85 -12.73
CA VAL A 82 0.77 -2.90 -13.06
C VAL A 82 1.32 -3.84 -14.13
N ALA A 83 2.00 -3.30 -15.16
CA ALA A 83 2.65 -4.14 -16.17
C ALA A 83 3.77 -5.03 -15.60
N ARG A 84 4.44 -4.60 -14.52
CA ARG A 84 5.45 -5.40 -13.80
C ARG A 84 4.84 -6.45 -12.88
N LEU A 85 3.63 -6.23 -12.38
CA LEU A 85 2.86 -7.20 -11.61
C LEU A 85 2.34 -8.29 -12.57
N ALA A 86 3.25 -9.18 -12.96
CA ALA A 86 2.96 -10.34 -13.80
C ALA A 86 1.86 -11.23 -13.20
N ALA A 87 1.42 -12.24 -13.97
CA ALA A 87 0.42 -13.22 -13.56
C ALA A 87 0.69 -13.76 -12.15
N GLY A 88 -0.17 -13.38 -11.19
CA GLY A 88 0.06 -13.66 -9.76
C GLY A 88 -0.39 -12.60 -8.77
N THR A 89 -0.79 -11.42 -9.24
CA THR A 89 -1.54 -10.45 -8.45
C THR A 89 -2.97 -10.44 -8.94
N GLU A 90 -3.93 -10.64 -8.05
CA GLU A 90 -5.35 -10.61 -8.41
C GLU A 90 -5.91 -9.19 -8.37
N LEU A 91 -5.39 -8.33 -7.48
CA LEU A 91 -5.94 -6.99 -7.26
C LEU A 91 -4.85 -5.98 -6.94
N VAL A 92 -4.94 -4.82 -7.58
CA VAL A 92 -4.15 -3.62 -7.28
C VAL A 92 -5.07 -2.58 -6.66
N PHE A 93 -4.77 -2.20 -5.41
CA PHE A 93 -5.46 -1.09 -4.75
C PHE A 93 -4.66 0.20 -4.95
N ALA A 94 -5.20 1.11 -5.77
CA ALA A 94 -4.55 2.37 -6.13
C ALA A 94 -5.45 3.57 -5.78
N PRO A 95 -5.62 3.89 -4.48
CA PRO A 95 -6.52 4.94 -4.04
C PRO A 95 -5.95 6.35 -4.30
N SER A 96 -6.86 7.32 -4.36
CA SER A 96 -6.47 8.73 -4.24
C SER A 96 -6.19 9.11 -2.79
N VAL A 97 -5.48 10.23 -2.57
CA VAL A 97 -5.30 10.80 -1.23
C VAL A 97 -6.64 11.10 -0.55
N ARG A 98 -7.62 11.63 -1.29
CA ARG A 98 -8.95 11.95 -0.74
C ARG A 98 -9.74 10.72 -0.32
N GLU A 99 -9.50 9.58 -0.96
CA GLU A 99 -10.11 8.30 -0.60
C GLU A 99 -9.54 7.77 0.73
N MET A 100 -8.23 7.89 0.93
CA MET A 100 -7.56 7.45 2.16
C MET A 100 -7.74 8.44 3.32
N TYR A 101 -7.70 9.73 3.00
CA TYR A 101 -7.76 10.85 3.93
C TYR A 101 -8.87 11.81 3.48
N PRO A 102 -10.14 11.50 3.77
CA PRO A 102 -11.26 12.38 3.46
C PRO A 102 -11.17 13.69 4.26
N GLU A 103 -11.96 14.68 3.84
CA GLU A 103 -12.06 15.95 4.55
C GLU A 103 -12.46 15.72 6.02
N GLY A 104 -11.73 16.35 6.95
CA GLY A 104 -11.93 16.16 8.38
C GLY A 104 -11.30 14.89 8.97
N PHE A 105 -10.51 14.13 8.21
CA PHE A 105 -9.73 13.01 8.76
C PHE A 105 -8.82 13.50 9.89
N ALA A 106 -9.02 12.98 11.09
CA ALA A 106 -8.38 13.47 12.32
C ALA A 106 -7.76 12.35 13.18
N SER A 107 -7.79 11.10 12.71
CA SER A 107 -7.18 9.98 13.43
C SER A 107 -5.69 9.89 13.12
N ARG A 108 -4.87 9.66 14.14
CA ARG A 108 -3.43 9.43 14.01
C ARG A 108 -2.99 8.38 15.01
N ILE A 109 -2.06 7.52 14.59
CA ILE A 109 -1.39 6.56 15.46
C ILE A 109 0.01 7.10 15.76
N GLU A 110 0.33 7.29 17.05
CA GLU A 110 1.68 7.59 17.51
C GLU A 110 2.38 6.30 17.94
N VAL A 111 3.65 6.15 17.60
CA VAL A 111 4.44 4.96 17.89
C VAL A 111 5.57 5.32 18.84
N GLY A 112 5.59 4.71 20.03
CA GLY A 112 6.72 4.82 20.97
C GLY A 112 7.71 3.66 20.84
N GLY A 113 8.71 3.63 21.70
CA GLY A 113 9.60 2.47 21.88
C GLY A 113 10.43 2.15 20.63
N PRO A 114 10.17 1.05 19.90
CA PRO A 114 10.97 0.66 18.72
C PRO A 114 11.07 1.71 17.60
N ALA A 115 10.14 2.66 17.56
CA ALA A 115 10.20 3.78 16.61
C ALA A 115 11.12 4.92 17.07
N SER A 116 11.67 4.90 18.28
CA SER A 116 12.56 5.96 18.78
C SER A 116 14.00 5.79 18.29
N GLY A 117 14.64 6.91 17.93
CA GLY A 117 16.01 6.92 17.37
C GLY A 117 16.06 6.65 15.86
N LEU A 118 17.27 6.65 15.30
CA LEU A 118 17.53 6.34 13.89
C LEU A 118 16.80 7.31 12.95
N GLU A 119 15.87 6.82 12.11
CA GLU A 119 15.13 7.64 11.15
C GLU A 119 14.29 8.72 11.83
N THR A 120 13.75 8.44 13.02
CA THR A 120 12.90 9.37 13.77
C THR A 120 13.64 10.60 14.25
N ASP A 121 14.96 10.51 14.45
CA ASP A 121 15.80 11.65 14.83
C ASP A 121 15.86 12.71 13.72
N PHE A 122 15.64 12.30 12.47
CA PHE A 122 15.64 13.17 11.29
C PHE A 122 14.24 13.43 10.75
N ARG A 123 13.30 12.49 10.95
CA ARG A 123 11.94 12.52 10.40
C ARG A 123 10.91 12.16 11.49
N PRO A 124 10.67 13.05 12.46
CA PRO A 124 9.89 12.73 13.67
C PRO A 124 8.43 12.36 13.40
N HIS A 125 7.87 12.75 12.25
CA HIS A 125 6.50 12.42 11.82
C HIS A 125 6.40 11.09 11.07
N PHE A 126 7.52 10.53 10.57
CA PHE A 126 7.54 9.46 9.59
C PHE A 126 6.77 8.21 10.03
N PHE A 127 7.12 7.64 11.18
CA PHE A 127 6.49 6.39 11.63
C PHE A 127 5.04 6.56 12.07
N ALA A 128 4.62 7.75 12.49
CA ALA A 128 3.22 8.00 12.76
C ALA A 128 2.39 7.98 11.47
N GLY A 129 2.92 8.55 10.39
CA GLY A 129 2.33 8.46 9.05
C GLY A 129 2.27 7.02 8.53
N VAL A 130 3.36 6.26 8.69
CA VAL A 130 3.44 4.83 8.32
C VAL A 130 2.44 3.99 9.13
N ALA A 131 2.41 4.15 10.45
CA ALA A 131 1.50 3.39 11.30
C ALA A 131 0.04 3.68 10.99
N THR A 132 -0.29 4.95 10.75
CA THR A 132 -1.67 5.38 10.44
C THR A 132 -2.16 4.80 9.11
N VAL A 133 -1.30 4.67 8.09
CA VAL A 133 -1.72 4.14 6.77
C VAL A 133 -1.76 2.60 6.72
N VAL A 134 -1.01 1.91 7.59
CA VAL A 134 -0.91 0.44 7.60
C VAL A 134 -1.97 -0.23 8.48
N ALA A 135 -2.52 0.47 9.49
CA ALA A 135 -3.50 -0.06 10.45
C ALA A 135 -4.87 -0.38 9.82
#